data_AF-A0A523Y9P3-F1
#
_entry.id   AF-A0A523Y9P3-F1
#
_cell.length_a   1.000
_cell.length_b   1.000
_cell.length_c   1.000
_cell.angle_alpha   90.00
_cell.angle_beta   90.00
_cell.angle_gamma   90.00
#
_symmetry.space_group_name_H-M   'P 1'
#
loop_
_entity.id
_entity.type
_entity.pdbx_description
1 polymer ?
#
loop_
_entity_poly.entity_id
_entity_poly.type
_entity_poly.pdbx_seq_one_letter_code
_entity_poly.pdbx_strand_id
1 'polypeptide(L)' 'AYPELGPEAVRKITVKDFPVTVINDTHGNDLYQMGREQYEVKD' A
#
# COMPACT_ATOMS: atom_id res chain seq x y z
N ALA A 1 -0.74 -15.80 14.23
CA ALA A 1 -2.07 -16.30 14.60
C ALA A 1 -2.65 -17.05 13.40
N TYR A 2 -3.62 -17.94 13.61
CA TYR A 2 -4.30 -18.70 12.54
C TYR A 2 -3.35 -19.54 11.67
N PRO A 3 -2.54 -20.45 12.26
CA PRO A 3 -1.57 -21.26 11.50
C PRO A 3 -2.20 -22.13 10.40
N GLU A 4 -3.47 -22.50 10.56
CA GLU A 4 -4.25 -23.26 9.59
C GLU A 4 -4.47 -22.53 8.26
N LEU A 5 -4.36 -21.19 8.24
CA LEU A 5 -4.44 -20.37 7.02
C LEU A 5 -3.15 -20.41 6.18
N GLY A 6 -2.10 -21.10 6.65
CA GLY A 6 -0.89 -21.32 5.89
C GLY A 6 -0.16 -20.00 5.52
N PRO A 7 -0.02 -19.67 4.22
CA PRO A 7 0.59 -18.41 3.77
C PRO A 7 -0.16 -17.14 4.19
N GLU A 8 -1.48 -17.21 4.40
CA GLU A 8 -2.32 -16.06 4.77
C GLU A 8 -2.33 -15.81 6.29
N ALA A 9 -1.70 -16.68 7.08
CA ALA A 9 -1.61 -16.55 8.53
C ALA A 9 -0.86 -15.28 8.96
N VAL A 10 -1.29 -14.64 10.05
CA VAL A 10 -0.60 -13.46 10.60
C VAL A 10 0.80 -13.83 11.10
N ARG A 11 1.82 -13.17 10.55
CA ARG A 11 3.24 -13.33 10.91
C ARG A 11 3.78 -12.09 11.61
N LYS A 12 4.68 -12.29 12.58
CA LYS A 12 5.54 -11.24 13.11
C LYS A 12 6.88 -11.32 12.39
N ILE A 13 7.19 -10.32 11.57
CA ILE A 13 8.41 -10.27 10.75
C ILE A 13 9.21 -9.03 11.18
N THR A 14 10.52 -9.21 11.37
CA THR A 14 11.46 -8.10 11.56
C THR A 14 12.14 -7.84 10.23
N VAL A 15 12.11 -6.59 9.77
CA VAL A 15 12.72 -6.16 8.51
C VAL A 15 13.89 -5.21 8.78
N LYS A 16 14.79 -5.08 7.81
CA LYS A 16 15.90 -4.13 7.81
C LYS A 16 15.96 -3.46 6.44
N ASP A 17 15.98 -2.14 6.42
CA ASP A 17 16.12 -1.32 5.20
C ASP A 17 15.14 -1.70 4.07
N PHE A 18 13.87 -1.96 4.42
CA PHE A 18 12.83 -2.38 3.47
C PHE A 18 12.24 -1.16 2.75
N PRO A 19 12.54 -0.94 1.45
CA PRO A 19 12.07 0.24 0.75
C PRO A 19 10.55 0.16 0.51
N VAL A 20 9.88 1.28 0.74
CA VAL A 20 8.43 1.45 0.50
C VAL A 20 8.15 2.84 -0.05
N THR A 21 7.02 2.98 -0.73
CA THR A 21 6.49 4.27 -1.22
C THR A 21 5.24 4.62 -0.42
N VAL A 22 5.11 5.88 0.00
CA VAL A 22 3.87 6.38 0.61
C VAL A 22 2.82 6.54 -0.48
N ILE A 23 1.77 5.70 -0.44
CA ILE A 23 0.65 5.78 -1.38
C ILE A 23 -0.47 6.64 -0.83
N ASN A 24 -0.84 6.42 0.43
CA ASN A 24 -1.85 7.20 1.15
C ASN A 24 -1.20 7.83 2.38
N ASP A 25 -1.42 9.13 2.57
CA ASP A 25 -0.94 9.85 3.75
C ASP A 25 -2.07 10.19 4.73
N THR A 26 -1.71 10.73 5.89
CA THR A 26 -2.65 11.14 6.94
C THR A 26 -3.34 12.48 6.67
N HIS A 27 -3.03 13.14 5.56
CA HIS A 27 -3.67 14.38 5.12
C HIS A 27 -4.80 14.13 4.12
N GLY A 28 -5.02 12.87 3.72
CA GLY A 28 -6.05 12.48 2.77
C GLY A 28 -5.55 12.43 1.32
N ASN A 29 -4.25 12.53 1.07
CA ASN A 29 -3.70 12.40 -0.27
C ASN A 29 -3.64 10.91 -0.68
N ASP A 30 -3.94 10.64 -1.94
CA ASP A 30 -3.83 9.33 -2.58
C ASP A 30 -3.05 9.46 -3.90
N LEU A 31 -1.86 8.87 -3.96
CA LEU A 31 -0.96 8.98 -5.11
C LEU A 31 -1.59 8.45 -6.41
N TYR A 32 -2.42 7.42 -6.33
CA TYR A 32 -3.08 6.86 -7.52
C TYR A 32 -4.18 7.78 -8.05
N GLN A 33 -4.94 8.41 -7.16
CA GLN A 33 -5.97 9.38 -7.55
C GLN A 33 -5.34 10.63 -8.16
N MET A 34 -4.35 11.21 -7.49
CA MET A 34 -3.61 12.38 -7.98
C MET A 34 -2.97 12.11 -9.34
N GLY A 35 -2.35 10.94 -9.50
CA GLY A 35 -1.77 10.53 -10.77
C GLY A 35 -2.83 10.38 -11.86
N ARG A 36 -3.96 9.71 -11.58
CA ARG A 36 -5.07 9.60 -12.53
C ARG A 36 -5.58 10.98 -12.94
N GLU A 37 -5.90 11.85 -11.99
CA GLU A 37 -6.41 13.20 -12.25
C GLU A 37 -5.48 14.04 -13.13
N GLN A 38 -4.17 13.86 -12.97
CA GLN A 38 -3.17 14.62 -13.73
C GLN A 38 -3.10 14.21 -15.22
N TYR A 39 -3.34 12.93 -15.54
CA TYR A 39 -3.06 12.38 -16.87
C TYR A 39 -4.28 11.80 -17.58
N GLU A 40 -5.42 11.67 -16.91
CA GLU A 40 -6.66 11.17 -17.51
C GLU A 40 -7.14 12.13 -18.61
N VAL A 41 -7.30 11.60 -19.82
CA VAL A 41 -7.97 12.31 -20.91
C VAL A 41 -9.47 12.17 -20.68
N LYS A 42 -10.16 13.30 -20.53
CA LYS A 42 -11.61 13.34 -20.36
C LYS A 42 -12.27 13.57 -21.73
N ASP A 43 -13.35 12.83 -21.99
CA ASP A 43 -14.22 13.00 -23.16
C ASP A 43 -15.05 14.29 -23.06
#